data_AF-A0A5S5D5V0-F1
#
_entry.id   AF-A0A5S5D5V0-F1
#
_cell.length_a   1.000
_cell.length_b   1.000
_cell.length_c   1.000
_cell.angle_alpha   90.00
_cell.angle_beta   90.00
_cell.angle_gamma   90.00
#
_symmetry.space_group_name_H-M   'P 1'
#
loop_
_entity.id
_entity.type
_entity.pdbx_description
1 polymer ?
#
loop_
_entity_poly.entity_id
_entity_poly.type
_entity_poly.pdbx_seq_one_letter_code
_entity_poly.pdbx_strand_id
1 'polypeptide(L)'
;MNAKNVKISFNTLIKRNYGTQIEEPYAEILTIIKYLSSIKSKKDRQMDLKENKFMRLERCQYDKTDKNIVVGFFKSAKHTYRPNLLDRDSGEERRSPKRLSEGEAEKTHFAVKTTKDDVFLLLEVNGNGVTIGQVVEYFNRMARAYRKSIKQTKPFSLKYYKMGKDDFKDEITKMRRVRLATIYYDKKILGNDYLNFSQRTASIQRNIEITVKAEKSQDIREPLIDIANHFSSKANQTKRTMTKIRIEGKDENGTPTVIDTSFIEKVDSANLSVNPTTGQVETIEAYSNLIAFVKKL
;
A
#
# COMPACT_ATOMS: atom_id res chain seq x y z
N MET A 1 23.41 0.50 -20.49
CA MET A 1 22.52 -0.32 -19.63
C MET A 1 21.13 0.26 -19.72
N ASN A 2 20.12 -0.54 -20.07
CA ASN A 2 18.74 -0.07 -20.04
C ASN A 2 18.30 0.05 -18.58
N ALA A 3 17.86 1.24 -18.18
CA ALA A 3 17.32 1.51 -16.85
C ALA A 3 15.83 1.81 -16.97
N LYS A 4 15.04 1.29 -16.04
CA LYS A 4 13.61 1.55 -15.93
C LYS A 4 13.35 2.38 -14.68
N ASN A 5 12.66 3.50 -14.84
CA ASN A 5 12.15 4.25 -13.69
C ASN A 5 10.97 3.49 -13.08
N VAL A 6 11.13 3.04 -11.85
CA VAL A 6 10.15 2.25 -11.11
C VAL A 6 9.59 3.09 -9.97
N LYS A 7 8.27 3.26 -9.95
CA LYS A 7 7.56 3.97 -8.87
C LYS A 7 7.27 2.99 -7.72
N ILE A 8 7.41 3.46 -6.49
CA ILE A 8 7.18 2.70 -5.26
C ILE A 8 6.10 3.42 -4.45
N SER A 9 4.97 2.75 -4.23
CA SER A 9 3.89 3.24 -3.38
C SER A 9 4.13 2.89 -1.91
N PHE A 10 3.81 3.82 -1.01
CA PHE A 10 3.96 3.65 0.44
C PHE A 10 2.60 3.45 1.10
N ASN A 11 2.45 2.36 1.84
CA ASN A 11 1.19 1.95 2.44
C ASN A 11 1.39 1.50 3.89
N THR A 12 0.33 1.51 4.67
CA THR A 12 0.27 0.91 6.00
C THR A 12 -0.76 -0.21 6.05
N LEU A 13 -0.46 -1.30 6.75
CA LEU A 13 -1.35 -2.44 6.91
C LEU A 13 -2.05 -2.42 8.27
N ILE A 14 -3.36 -2.54 8.24
CA ILE A 14 -4.21 -2.46 9.42
C ILE A 14 -5.11 -3.69 9.49
N LYS A 15 -5.27 -4.26 10.68
CA LYS A 15 -6.30 -5.26 10.96
C LYS A 15 -7.52 -4.57 11.57
N ARG A 16 -8.70 -4.89 11.05
CA ARG A 16 -10.00 -4.51 11.60
C ARG A 16 -10.71 -5.74 12.14
N ASN A 17 -10.96 -5.76 13.43
CA ASN A 17 -11.70 -6.84 14.09
C ASN A 17 -13.21 -6.69 13.80
N TYR A 18 -13.89 -7.75 13.34
CA TYR A 18 -15.31 -7.64 12.96
C TYR A 18 -16.23 -7.33 14.15
N GLY A 19 -15.94 -7.87 15.34
CA GLY A 19 -16.79 -7.67 16.53
C GLY A 19 -16.68 -6.28 17.14
N THR A 20 -15.47 -5.74 17.27
CA THR A 20 -15.23 -4.45 17.94
C THR A 20 -15.08 -3.29 16.97
N GLN A 21 -14.92 -3.56 15.67
CA GLN A 21 -14.52 -2.61 14.64
C GLN A 21 -13.22 -1.84 14.92
N ILE A 22 -12.46 -2.23 15.96
CA ILE A 22 -11.18 -1.62 16.32
C ILE A 22 -10.18 -1.91 15.21
N GLU A 23 -9.48 -0.85 14.81
CA GLU A 23 -8.40 -0.87 13.85
C GLU A 23 -7.04 -0.75 14.55
N GLU A 24 -6.12 -1.66 14.25
CA GLU A 24 -4.79 -1.71 14.85
C GLU A 24 -3.75 -2.22 13.82
N PRO A 25 -2.46 -1.91 13.98
CA PRO A 25 -1.41 -2.37 13.05
C PRO A 25 -1.36 -3.90 12.92
N TYR A 26 -1.21 -4.40 11.68
CA TYR A 26 -1.22 -5.85 11.43
C TYR A 26 0.16 -6.51 11.57
N ALA A 27 0.72 -6.54 12.79
CA ALA A 27 2.05 -7.10 13.06
C ALA A 27 2.17 -8.61 12.72
N GLU A 28 1.06 -9.35 12.75
CA GLU A 28 0.97 -10.77 12.39
C GLU A 28 1.28 -11.05 10.91
N ILE A 29 1.45 -10.01 10.07
CA ILE A 29 1.80 -10.17 8.64
C ILE A 29 3.06 -11.02 8.44
N LEU A 30 4.07 -10.90 9.30
CA LEU A 30 5.29 -11.68 9.20
C LEU A 30 5.03 -13.18 9.41
N THR A 31 4.11 -13.52 10.31
CA THR A 31 3.63 -14.89 10.53
C THR A 31 2.94 -15.43 9.28
N ILE A 32 2.11 -14.61 8.62
CA ILE A 32 1.44 -15.01 7.37
C ILE A 32 2.45 -15.22 6.24
N ILE A 33 3.45 -14.34 6.11
CA ILE A 33 4.51 -14.50 5.10
C ILE A 33 5.34 -15.75 5.38
N LYS A 34 5.64 -16.05 6.64
CA LYS A 34 6.32 -17.29 7.05
C LYS A 34 5.50 -18.53 6.71
N TYR A 35 4.20 -18.50 7.00
CA TYR A 35 3.26 -19.57 6.61
C TYR A 35 3.25 -19.77 5.10
N LEU A 36 3.11 -18.70 4.31
CA LEU A 36 3.17 -18.76 2.85
C LEU A 36 4.48 -19.35 2.31
N SER A 37 5.60 -19.06 2.98
CA SER A 37 6.90 -19.61 2.61
C SER A 37 6.98 -21.13 2.86
N SER A 38 6.22 -21.65 3.84
CA SER A 38 6.18 -23.08 4.16
C SER A 38 5.34 -23.91 3.17
N ILE A 39 4.42 -23.29 2.44
CA ILE A 39 3.61 -23.98 1.43
C ILE A 39 4.48 -24.31 0.22
N LYS A 40 4.79 -25.61 0.02
CA LYS A 40 5.64 -26.07 -1.08
C LYS A 40 4.97 -25.94 -2.46
N SER A 41 3.67 -26.23 -2.54
CA SER A 41 2.90 -26.15 -3.78
C SER A 41 2.76 -24.70 -4.25
N LYS A 42 3.22 -24.41 -5.47
CA LYS A 42 3.00 -23.10 -6.10
C LYS A 42 1.51 -22.85 -6.40
N LYS A 43 0.76 -23.91 -6.71
CA LYS A 43 -0.67 -23.85 -7.03
C LYS A 43 -1.50 -23.50 -5.81
N ASP A 44 -1.14 -24.01 -4.63
CA ASP A 44 -1.86 -23.75 -3.38
C ASP A 44 -1.66 -22.29 -2.92
N ARG A 45 -0.54 -21.68 -3.32
CA ARG A 45 -0.26 -20.25 -3.13
C ARG A 45 -0.89 -19.37 -4.21
N GLN A 46 -1.50 -19.94 -5.24
CA GLN A 46 -2.10 -19.19 -6.32
C GLN A 46 -3.51 -18.75 -5.94
N MET A 47 -3.83 -17.53 -6.33
CA MET A 47 -5.15 -16.95 -6.18
C MET A 47 -5.56 -16.30 -7.50
N ASP A 48 -6.74 -16.65 -7.96
CA ASP A 48 -7.39 -15.94 -9.06
C ASP A 48 -7.90 -14.59 -8.54
N LEU A 49 -7.70 -13.58 -9.38
CA LEU A 49 -8.12 -12.21 -9.21
C LEU A 49 -9.24 -11.93 -10.21
N LYS A 50 -9.84 -10.75 -10.09
CA LYS A 50 -10.73 -10.21 -11.13
C LYS A 50 -9.98 -10.03 -12.45
N GLU A 51 -10.73 -9.90 -13.55
CA GLU A 51 -10.20 -9.64 -14.90
C GLU A 51 -9.32 -10.76 -15.49
N ASN A 52 -9.65 -12.03 -15.22
CA ASN A 52 -8.90 -13.18 -15.73
C ASN A 52 -7.40 -13.11 -15.40
N LYS A 53 -7.08 -12.59 -14.21
CA LYS A 53 -5.72 -12.46 -13.72
C LYS A 53 -5.52 -13.39 -12.55
N PHE A 54 -4.32 -13.90 -12.37
CA PHE A 54 -3.96 -14.66 -11.18
C PHE A 54 -2.66 -14.13 -10.60
N MET A 55 -2.47 -14.35 -9.31
CA MET A 55 -1.24 -13.99 -8.62
C MET A 55 -0.80 -15.03 -7.61
N ARG A 56 0.49 -15.01 -7.26
CA ARG A 56 1.05 -15.75 -6.13
C ARG A 56 2.29 -15.07 -5.59
N LEU A 57 2.54 -15.24 -4.30
CA LEU A 57 3.86 -14.93 -3.73
C LEU A 57 4.88 -15.94 -4.30
N GLU A 58 5.92 -15.44 -4.97
CA GLU A 58 6.96 -16.31 -5.53
C GLU A 58 8.10 -16.51 -4.53
N ARG A 59 8.64 -15.40 -4.03
CA ARG A 59 9.78 -15.42 -3.10
C ARG A 59 9.67 -14.27 -2.12
N CYS A 60 10.12 -14.53 -0.91
CA CYS A 60 10.40 -13.51 0.09
C CYS A 60 11.65 -13.89 0.88
N GLN A 61 12.32 -12.89 1.44
CA GLN A 61 13.47 -13.06 2.30
C GLN A 61 13.46 -11.96 3.36
N TYR A 62 13.93 -12.31 4.55
CA TYR A 62 14.15 -11.34 5.61
C TYR A 62 15.41 -10.53 5.30
N ASP A 63 15.41 -9.26 5.69
CA ASP A 63 16.64 -8.48 5.67
C ASP A 63 17.68 -9.10 6.62
N LYS A 64 18.96 -9.01 6.23
CA LYS A 64 20.05 -9.60 7.00
C LYS A 64 20.31 -8.86 8.32
N THR A 65 20.02 -7.55 8.36
CA THR A 65 20.33 -6.66 9.49
C THR A 65 19.12 -6.43 10.39
N ASP A 66 17.91 -6.38 9.85
CA ASP A 66 16.67 -6.16 10.59
C ASP A 66 15.62 -7.23 10.25
N LYS A 67 15.41 -8.17 11.17
CA LYS A 67 14.43 -9.26 11.01
C LYS A 67 12.97 -8.78 10.96
N ASN A 68 12.70 -7.50 11.25
CA ASN A 68 11.37 -6.93 11.09
C ASN A 68 11.10 -6.46 9.66
N ILE A 69 12.11 -6.50 8.78
CA ILE A 69 12.00 -6.17 7.37
C ILE A 69 11.97 -7.46 6.55
N VAL A 70 10.97 -7.56 5.68
CA VAL A 70 10.87 -8.62 4.67
C VAL A 70 10.73 -7.99 3.30
N VAL A 71 11.51 -8.48 2.34
CA VAL A 71 11.37 -8.13 0.93
C VAL A 71 10.95 -9.34 0.12
N GLY A 72 10.16 -9.12 -0.92
CA GLY A 72 9.65 -10.19 -1.76
C GLY A 72 9.15 -9.70 -3.09
N PHE A 73 8.65 -10.62 -3.90
CA PHE A 73 7.87 -10.27 -5.08
C PHE A 73 6.74 -11.25 -5.35
N PHE A 74 5.67 -10.71 -5.89
CA PHE A 74 4.58 -11.47 -6.47
C PHE A 74 4.88 -11.77 -7.94
N LYS A 75 4.41 -12.91 -8.42
CA LYS A 75 4.19 -13.11 -9.85
C LYS A 75 2.70 -13.06 -10.14
N SER A 76 2.36 -12.40 -11.22
CA SER A 76 1.00 -12.38 -11.76
C SER A 76 0.99 -12.51 -13.26
N ALA A 77 -0.11 -12.98 -13.83
CA ALA A 77 -0.31 -12.98 -15.27
C ALA A 77 -1.81 -12.89 -15.58
N LYS A 78 -2.15 -12.28 -16.72
CA LYS A 78 -3.50 -12.37 -17.31
C LYS A 78 -3.58 -13.62 -18.16
N HIS A 79 -4.66 -14.36 -18.05
CA HIS A 79 -4.96 -15.56 -18.86
C HIS A 79 -6.21 -15.31 -19.73
N THR A 80 -6.63 -16.31 -20.50
CA THR A 80 -7.78 -16.23 -21.41
C THR A 80 -7.61 -15.18 -22.52
N TYR A 81 -6.37 -14.82 -22.83
CA TYR A 81 -6.04 -13.89 -23.91
C TYR A 81 -4.84 -14.39 -24.70
N ARG A 82 -5.06 -14.78 -25.96
CA ARG A 82 -4.06 -15.38 -26.85
C ARG A 82 -4.15 -14.82 -28.28
N PRO A 83 -3.82 -13.54 -28.50
CA PRO A 83 -3.64 -13.01 -29.84
C PRO A 83 -2.39 -13.63 -30.48
N ASN A 84 -2.33 -13.62 -31.81
CA ASN A 84 -1.10 -13.87 -32.53
C ASN A 84 -0.04 -12.79 -32.23
N LEU A 85 1.22 -13.10 -32.48
CA LEU A 85 2.34 -12.19 -32.23
C LEU A 85 2.68 -11.47 -33.52
N LEU A 86 2.90 -10.15 -33.43
CA LEU A 86 3.37 -9.32 -34.52
C LEU A 86 4.85 -9.00 -34.27
N ASP A 87 5.72 -9.34 -35.22
CA ASP A 87 7.13 -8.98 -35.11
C ASP A 87 7.33 -7.48 -35.33
N ARG A 88 8.18 -6.85 -34.51
CA ARG A 88 8.42 -5.40 -34.58
C ARG A 88 9.21 -5.01 -35.84
N ASP A 89 10.19 -5.83 -36.22
CA ASP A 89 11.17 -5.47 -37.23
C ASP A 89 10.74 -5.94 -38.63
N SER A 90 10.15 -7.13 -38.74
CA SER A 90 9.60 -7.64 -40.02
C SER A 90 8.13 -7.27 -40.25
N GLY A 91 7.36 -6.98 -39.21
CA GLY A 91 5.92 -6.74 -39.31
C GLY A 91 5.09 -7.99 -39.59
N GLU A 92 5.71 -9.18 -39.63
CA GLU A 92 5.01 -10.43 -39.92
C GLU A 92 4.23 -10.93 -38.69
N GLU A 93 3.03 -11.43 -38.94
CA GLU A 93 2.19 -12.06 -37.92
C GLU A 93 2.49 -13.55 -37.82
N ARG A 94 2.70 -14.05 -36.59
CA ARG A 94 2.90 -15.48 -36.31
C ARG A 94 2.01 -15.98 -35.19
N ARG A 95 1.66 -17.27 -35.25
CA ARG A 95 0.85 -17.91 -34.20
C ARG A 95 1.54 -17.82 -32.84
N SER A 96 0.76 -17.48 -31.82
CA SER A 96 1.28 -17.40 -30.45
C SER A 96 1.58 -18.80 -29.88
N PRO A 97 2.76 -19.03 -29.30
CA PRO A 97 3.11 -20.33 -28.73
C PRO A 97 2.43 -20.61 -27.39
N LYS A 98 1.85 -19.59 -26.72
CA LYS A 98 1.23 -19.73 -25.39
C LYS A 98 -0.11 -20.45 -25.45
N ARG A 99 -0.47 -21.21 -24.42
CA ARG A 99 -1.82 -21.76 -24.22
C ARG A 99 -2.76 -20.68 -23.70
N LEU A 100 -4.06 -20.92 -23.81
CA LEU A 100 -5.08 -19.97 -23.32
C LEU A 100 -5.04 -19.79 -21.79
N SER A 101 -4.55 -20.80 -21.06
CA SER A 101 -4.31 -20.76 -19.62
C SER A 101 -2.99 -20.07 -19.22
N GLU A 102 -2.16 -19.72 -20.19
CA GLU A 102 -0.86 -19.09 -19.98
C GLU A 102 -0.95 -17.59 -20.22
N GLY A 103 -0.09 -16.86 -19.51
CA GLY A 103 0.00 -15.41 -19.60
C GLY A 103 1.44 -14.95 -19.41
N GLU A 104 1.67 -13.69 -19.72
CA GLU A 104 2.96 -13.04 -19.50
C GLU A 104 3.18 -12.83 -18.01
N ALA A 105 4.26 -13.40 -17.49
CA ALA A 105 4.55 -13.37 -16.08
C ALA A 105 5.13 -12.02 -15.68
N GLU A 106 4.36 -11.23 -14.96
CA GLU A 106 4.75 -9.94 -14.40
C GLU A 106 5.29 -10.11 -12.98
N LYS A 107 6.32 -9.32 -12.65
CA LYS A 107 6.84 -9.21 -11.28
C LYS A 107 6.33 -7.92 -10.64
N THR A 108 6.06 -7.99 -9.35
CA THR A 108 5.80 -6.81 -8.52
C THR A 108 6.51 -6.99 -7.20
N HIS A 109 7.55 -6.19 -6.97
CA HIS A 109 8.36 -6.25 -5.77
C HIS A 109 7.69 -5.50 -4.61
N PHE A 110 7.91 -5.96 -3.39
CA PHE A 110 7.39 -5.33 -2.20
C PHE A 110 8.37 -5.43 -1.03
N ALA A 111 8.20 -4.54 -0.07
CA ALA A 111 8.82 -4.65 1.25
C ALA A 111 7.77 -4.45 2.35
N VAL A 112 7.92 -5.19 3.44
CA VAL A 112 7.15 -5.01 4.66
C VAL A 112 8.10 -4.71 5.80
N LYS A 113 7.80 -3.68 6.60
CA LYS A 113 8.49 -3.39 7.86
C LYS A 113 7.48 -3.33 8.98
N THR A 114 7.73 -4.12 10.01
CA THR A 114 6.94 -4.10 11.24
C THR A 114 7.66 -3.27 12.29
N THR A 115 6.96 -2.32 12.90
CA THR A 115 7.44 -1.59 14.08
C THR A 115 6.48 -1.84 15.25
N LYS A 116 6.79 -1.30 16.43
CA LYS A 116 5.86 -1.33 17.58
C LYS A 116 4.55 -0.59 17.29
N ASP A 117 4.61 0.38 16.38
CA ASP A 117 3.58 1.40 16.21
C ASP A 117 2.78 1.27 14.92
N ASP A 118 3.43 0.82 13.85
CA ASP A 118 2.84 0.67 12.51
C ASP A 118 3.46 -0.50 11.75
N VAL A 119 2.75 -0.94 10.73
CA VAL A 119 3.23 -1.90 9.73
C VAL A 119 3.21 -1.25 8.37
N PHE A 120 4.38 -1.10 7.77
CA PHE A 120 4.57 -0.47 6.47
C PHE A 120 4.62 -1.53 5.38
N LEU A 121 3.98 -1.26 4.25
CA LEU A 121 4.08 -2.05 3.03
C LEU A 121 4.40 -1.11 1.86
N LEU A 122 5.60 -1.27 1.31
CA LEU A 122 6.03 -0.61 0.08
C LEU A 122 5.76 -1.57 -1.07
N LEU A 123 5.16 -1.06 -2.14
CA LEU A 123 4.81 -1.86 -3.31
C LEU A 123 5.23 -1.16 -4.59
N GLU A 124 5.94 -1.89 -5.44
CA GLU A 124 6.22 -1.47 -6.81
C GLU A 124 4.92 -1.21 -7.58
N VAL A 125 4.84 -0.05 -8.23
CA VAL A 125 3.75 0.30 -9.12
C VAL A 125 4.13 -0.14 -10.53
N ASN A 126 3.52 -1.23 -10.97
CA ASN A 126 3.65 -1.77 -12.32
C ASN A 126 2.24 -1.89 -12.93
N GLY A 127 2.00 -1.26 -14.08
CA GLY A 127 0.67 -1.25 -14.73
C GLY A 127 0.13 -2.63 -15.06
N ASN A 128 1.00 -3.58 -15.41
CA ASN A 128 0.63 -4.97 -15.65
C ASN A 128 0.79 -5.85 -14.40
N GLY A 129 1.42 -5.33 -13.34
CA GLY A 129 1.66 -6.00 -12.06
C GLY A 129 0.45 -6.01 -11.13
N VAL A 130 0.65 -6.36 -9.87
CA VAL A 130 -0.44 -6.41 -8.88
C VAL A 130 -0.63 -5.08 -8.16
N THR A 131 -1.88 -4.72 -7.90
CA THR A 131 -2.20 -3.51 -7.12
C THR A 131 -2.16 -3.81 -5.62
N ILE A 132 -2.03 -2.77 -4.79
CA ILE A 132 -2.06 -2.93 -3.33
C ILE A 132 -3.38 -3.55 -2.84
N GLY A 133 -4.50 -3.23 -3.49
CA GLY A 133 -5.79 -3.86 -3.20
C GLY A 133 -5.75 -5.38 -3.41
N GLN A 134 -5.20 -5.83 -4.54
CA GLN A 134 -5.03 -7.26 -4.86
C GLN A 134 -4.06 -7.94 -3.89
N VAL A 135 -2.98 -7.27 -3.49
CA VAL A 135 -2.03 -7.77 -2.49
C VAL A 135 -2.70 -7.95 -1.12
N VAL A 136 -3.52 -7.00 -0.67
CA VAL A 136 -4.24 -7.10 0.60
C VAL A 136 -5.35 -8.14 0.55
N GLU A 137 -6.05 -8.26 -0.57
CA GLU A 137 -7.00 -9.35 -0.81
C GLU A 137 -6.30 -10.72 -0.73
N TYR A 138 -5.11 -10.83 -1.31
CA TYR A 138 -4.29 -12.03 -1.27
C TYR A 138 -3.90 -12.39 0.16
N PHE A 139 -3.35 -11.43 0.91
CA PHE A 139 -3.00 -11.65 2.31
C PHE A 139 -4.23 -11.96 3.18
N ASN A 140 -5.38 -11.36 2.91
CA ASN A 140 -6.65 -11.70 3.58
C ASN A 140 -7.03 -13.17 3.39
N ARG A 141 -7.02 -13.66 2.14
CA ARG A 141 -7.33 -15.07 1.84
C ARG A 141 -6.35 -16.00 2.55
N MET A 142 -5.06 -15.68 2.50
CA MET A 142 -4.01 -16.52 3.08
C MET A 142 -4.03 -16.49 4.61
N ALA A 143 -4.36 -15.35 5.22
CA ALA A 143 -4.54 -15.24 6.66
C ALA A 143 -5.77 -16.02 7.16
N ARG A 144 -6.84 -16.12 6.36
CA ARG A 144 -7.99 -16.99 6.65
C ARG A 144 -7.61 -18.47 6.58
N ALA A 145 -6.88 -18.87 5.54
CA ALA A 145 -6.39 -20.24 5.39
C ALA A 145 -5.48 -20.66 6.56
N TYR A 146 -4.54 -19.79 6.93
CA TYR A 146 -3.68 -19.99 8.09
C TYR A 146 -4.49 -20.15 9.39
N ARG A 147 -5.45 -19.26 9.66
CA ARG A 147 -6.29 -19.36 10.87
C ARG A 147 -7.10 -20.64 10.94
N LYS A 148 -7.65 -21.08 9.80
CA LYS A 148 -8.35 -22.36 9.72
C LYS A 148 -7.42 -23.52 10.10
N SER A 149 -6.14 -23.46 9.70
CA SER A 149 -5.15 -24.48 10.06
C SER A 149 -4.83 -24.54 11.57
N ILE A 150 -4.88 -23.39 12.26
CA ILE A 150 -4.62 -23.31 13.72
C ILE A 150 -5.90 -23.25 14.57
N LYS A 151 -7.07 -23.54 13.98
CA LYS A 151 -8.40 -23.50 14.64
C LYS A 151 -8.72 -22.17 15.36
N GLN A 152 -8.16 -21.05 14.88
CA GLN A 152 -8.44 -19.73 15.45
C GLN A 152 -9.70 -19.13 14.82
N THR A 153 -10.67 -18.73 15.66
CA THR A 153 -12.02 -18.35 15.21
C THR A 153 -12.26 -16.85 15.11
N LYS A 154 -11.42 -16.00 15.73
CA LYS A 154 -11.64 -14.55 15.75
C LYS A 154 -11.55 -13.96 14.34
N PRO A 155 -12.66 -13.45 13.77
CA PRO A 155 -12.66 -12.90 12.44
C PRO A 155 -12.14 -11.46 12.46
N PHE A 156 -11.26 -11.14 11.53
CA PHE A 156 -10.76 -9.81 11.25
C PHE A 156 -10.57 -9.68 9.73
N SER A 157 -10.40 -8.46 9.25
CA SER A 157 -10.05 -8.16 7.87
C SER A 157 -8.79 -7.30 7.85
N LEU A 158 -7.88 -7.58 6.91
CA LEU A 158 -6.80 -6.66 6.58
C LEU A 158 -7.35 -5.57 5.68
N LYS A 159 -6.95 -4.34 5.99
CA LYS A 159 -7.07 -3.16 5.17
C LYS A 159 -5.68 -2.56 4.95
N TYR A 160 -5.60 -1.64 3.99
CA TYR A 160 -4.45 -0.79 3.84
C TYR A 160 -4.89 0.68 3.78
N TYR A 161 -3.97 1.54 4.18
CA TYR A 161 -4.07 2.98 3.95
C TYR A 161 -2.81 3.44 3.26
N LYS A 162 -2.97 4.23 2.20
CA LYS A 162 -1.84 4.83 1.51
C LYS A 162 -1.27 5.98 2.35
N MET A 163 0.04 6.12 2.36
CA MET A 163 0.71 7.18 3.12
C MET A 163 0.63 8.50 2.36
N GLY A 164 0.44 9.62 3.08
CA GLY A 164 0.52 10.96 2.52
C GLY A 164 1.97 11.36 2.23
N LYS A 165 2.21 12.17 1.19
CA LYS A 165 3.48 12.87 0.96
C LYS A 165 3.75 13.85 2.08
N ASP A 166 5.01 14.19 2.29
CA ASP A 166 5.42 15.15 3.31
C ASP A 166 5.02 16.60 2.95
N ASP A 167 4.81 16.89 1.65
CA ASP A 167 4.46 18.19 1.04
C ASP A 167 2.99 18.28 0.58
N PHE A 168 2.11 17.38 1.06
CA PHE A 168 0.72 17.29 0.63
C PHE A 168 -0.09 18.60 0.71
N LYS A 169 0.37 19.57 1.51
CA LYS A 169 -0.22 20.90 1.65
C LYS A 169 -0.22 21.70 0.34
N ASP A 170 0.86 21.59 -0.42
CA ASP A 170 1.01 22.27 -1.72
C ASP A 170 0.07 21.68 -2.77
N GLU A 171 -0.46 20.48 -2.54
CA GLU A 171 -1.46 19.88 -3.39
C GLU A 171 -2.90 20.17 -2.93
N ILE A 172 -3.15 20.27 -1.62
CA ILE A 172 -4.45 20.74 -1.10
C ILE A 172 -4.77 22.15 -1.63
N THR A 173 -3.76 23.03 -1.68
CA THR A 173 -3.90 24.39 -2.22
C THR A 173 -4.27 24.41 -3.71
N LYS A 174 -3.82 23.41 -4.50
CA LYS A 174 -4.16 23.26 -5.92
C LYS A 174 -5.59 22.76 -6.17
N MET A 175 -6.25 22.19 -5.16
CA MET A 175 -7.64 21.76 -5.30
C MET A 175 -8.57 22.95 -5.48
N ARG A 176 -9.59 22.84 -6.34
CA ARG A 176 -10.61 23.90 -6.49
C ARG A 176 -11.46 24.08 -5.22
N ARG A 177 -11.81 22.99 -4.52
CA ARG A 177 -12.65 23.00 -3.33
C ARG A 177 -12.59 21.69 -2.54
N VAL A 178 -12.54 21.78 -1.22
CA VAL A 178 -12.64 20.62 -0.30
C VAL A 178 -13.95 20.67 0.48
N ARG A 179 -14.66 19.54 0.57
CA ARG A 179 -15.95 19.44 1.28
C ARG A 179 -15.92 18.52 2.49
N LEU A 180 -15.07 17.51 2.48
CA LEU A 180 -14.91 16.56 3.55
C LEU A 180 -13.44 16.19 3.67
N ALA A 181 -12.92 16.21 4.89
CA ALA A 181 -11.60 15.67 5.16
C ALA A 181 -11.63 14.88 6.45
N THR A 182 -11.01 13.71 6.40
CA THR A 182 -10.90 12.77 7.51
C THR A 182 -9.42 12.57 7.79
N ILE A 183 -8.97 13.09 8.93
CA ILE A 183 -7.57 13.06 9.33
C ILE A 183 -7.41 12.07 10.49
N TYR A 184 -6.43 11.20 10.39
CA TYR A 184 -6.11 10.19 11.40
C TYR A 184 -4.81 10.56 12.14
N TYR A 185 -4.92 10.78 13.45
CA TYR A 185 -3.82 11.11 14.35
C TYR A 185 -3.55 10.00 15.37
N ASP A 186 -2.31 9.86 15.83
CA ASP A 186 -2.01 9.04 17.02
C ASP A 186 -2.67 9.68 18.25
N LYS A 187 -3.28 8.87 19.11
CA LYS A 187 -3.97 9.31 20.33
C LYS A 187 -3.15 10.16 21.29
N LYS A 188 -1.81 10.19 21.13
CA LYS A 188 -0.92 11.15 21.79
C LYS A 188 -1.34 12.61 21.58
N ILE A 189 -2.06 12.91 20.49
CA ILE A 189 -2.65 14.24 20.24
C ILE A 189 -3.57 14.71 21.37
N LEU A 190 -4.25 13.80 22.10
CA LEU A 190 -5.20 14.17 23.16
C LEU A 190 -4.51 14.81 24.37
N GLY A 191 -3.31 14.36 24.70
CA GLY A 191 -2.55 14.83 25.86
C GLY A 191 -1.57 15.94 25.54
N ASN A 192 -1.66 16.55 24.35
CA ASN A 192 -0.84 17.70 24.00
C ASN A 192 -1.43 18.99 24.59
N ASP A 193 -0.65 20.07 24.52
CA ASP A 193 -1.03 21.39 25.06
C ASP A 193 -2.28 21.99 24.38
N TYR A 194 -2.69 21.46 23.22
CA TYR A 194 -3.83 21.97 22.45
C TYR A 194 -5.17 21.35 22.87
N LEU A 195 -5.21 20.04 23.09
CA LEU A 195 -6.43 19.33 23.46
C LEU A 195 -6.53 19.13 24.97
N ASN A 196 -5.39 19.12 25.68
CA ASN A 196 -5.26 19.06 27.14
C ASN A 196 -6.21 18.06 27.84
N PHE A 197 -6.52 16.95 27.19
CA PHE A 197 -7.33 15.91 27.78
C PHE A 197 -6.48 15.07 28.74
N SER A 198 -7.15 14.43 29.70
CA SER A 198 -6.44 13.57 30.66
C SER A 198 -5.64 12.49 29.93
N GLN A 199 -4.39 12.26 30.35
CA GLN A 199 -3.51 11.24 29.77
C GLN A 199 -4.01 9.79 30.00
N ARG A 200 -5.20 9.61 30.59
CA ARG A 200 -5.89 8.31 30.75
C ARG A 200 -6.45 7.82 29.41
N THR A 201 -5.58 7.64 28.42
CA THR A 201 -5.91 7.25 27.04
C THR A 201 -5.74 5.74 26.80
N ALA A 202 -5.54 4.94 27.86
CA ALA A 202 -5.30 3.49 27.76
C ALA A 202 -6.48 2.76 27.09
N SER A 203 -7.72 3.21 27.35
CA SER A 203 -8.96 2.69 26.76
C SER A 203 -9.28 3.25 25.38
N ILE A 204 -8.54 4.28 24.91
CA ILE A 204 -8.80 4.95 23.64
C ILE A 204 -8.03 4.23 22.53
N GLN A 205 -8.70 4.04 21.39
CA GLN A 205 -8.09 3.48 20.19
C GLN A 205 -6.84 4.29 19.79
N ARG A 206 -5.85 3.60 19.22
CA ARG A 206 -4.56 4.20 18.89
C ARG A 206 -4.66 5.39 17.92
N ASN A 207 -5.60 5.32 16.98
CA ASN A 207 -5.85 6.36 16.01
C ASN A 207 -7.13 7.12 16.36
N ILE A 208 -7.08 8.44 16.22
CA ILE A 208 -8.20 9.36 16.38
C ILE A 208 -8.56 9.89 15.02
N GLU A 209 -9.83 9.81 14.69
CA GLU A 209 -10.39 10.30 13.45
C GLU A 209 -10.96 11.72 13.68
N ILE A 210 -10.38 12.71 13.02
CA ILE A 210 -10.89 14.07 12.96
C ILE A 210 -11.57 14.24 11.61
N THR A 211 -12.89 14.35 11.62
CA THR A 211 -13.68 14.60 10.40
C THR A 211 -14.11 16.06 10.35
N VAL A 212 -13.62 16.78 9.33
CA VAL A 212 -13.96 18.18 9.04
C VAL A 212 -14.89 18.20 7.83
N LYS A 213 -16.05 18.85 7.98
CA LYS A 213 -17.06 18.96 6.93
C LYS A 213 -17.29 20.43 6.60
N ALA A 214 -17.31 20.74 5.31
CA ALA A 214 -17.70 22.05 4.83
C ALA A 214 -19.22 22.21 4.90
N GLU A 215 -19.66 23.39 5.35
CA GLU A 215 -21.04 23.84 5.20
C GLU A 215 -21.49 23.91 3.73
N LYS A 216 -22.80 23.99 3.50
CA LYS A 216 -23.34 24.07 2.14
C LYS A 216 -22.69 25.24 1.38
N SER A 217 -22.19 24.96 0.18
CA SER A 217 -21.48 25.93 -0.66
C SER A 217 -20.16 26.51 -0.10
N GLN A 218 -19.69 26.04 1.06
CA GLN A 218 -18.41 26.46 1.67
C GLN A 218 -17.24 25.53 1.34
N ASP A 219 -16.03 25.99 1.60
CA ASP A 219 -14.76 25.32 1.33
C ASP A 219 -13.90 25.25 2.59
N ILE A 220 -13.27 24.10 2.85
CA ILE A 220 -12.46 23.86 4.05
C ILE A 220 -10.96 23.73 3.76
N ARG A 221 -10.48 24.14 2.58
CA ARG A 221 -9.05 24.12 2.22
C ARG A 221 -8.17 24.84 3.25
N GLU A 222 -8.45 26.12 3.52
CA GLU A 222 -7.65 26.94 4.45
C GLU A 222 -7.66 26.36 5.88
N PRO A 223 -8.83 26.04 6.50
CA PRO A 223 -8.85 25.37 7.80
C PRO A 223 -8.08 24.04 7.84
N LEU A 224 -8.08 23.27 6.74
CA LEU A 224 -7.34 22.02 6.66
C LEU A 224 -5.83 22.22 6.59
N ILE A 225 -5.38 23.25 5.86
CA ILE A 225 -3.96 23.63 5.81
C ILE A 225 -3.50 24.09 7.19
N ASP A 226 -4.32 24.87 7.91
CA ASP A 226 -4.03 25.31 9.28
C ASP A 226 -3.93 24.14 10.26
N ILE A 227 -4.90 23.21 10.21
CA ILE A 227 -4.89 21.96 10.98
C ILE A 227 -3.59 21.19 10.65
N ALA A 228 -3.31 20.97 9.37
CA ALA A 228 -2.10 20.29 8.93
C ALA A 228 -0.82 20.99 9.42
N ASN A 229 -0.74 22.32 9.35
CA ASN A 229 0.38 23.14 9.79
C ASN A 229 0.60 23.02 11.29
N HIS A 230 -0.46 23.12 12.10
CA HIS A 230 -0.36 22.97 13.55
C HIS A 230 0.15 21.58 13.95
N PHE A 231 -0.30 20.53 13.27
CA PHE A 231 0.13 19.16 13.59
C PHE A 231 1.46 18.72 12.97
N SER A 232 1.98 19.45 11.98
CA SER A 232 3.27 19.16 11.32
C SER A 232 4.40 20.12 11.69
N SER A 233 4.10 21.21 12.41
CA SER A 233 5.10 22.24 12.75
C SER A 233 6.29 21.67 13.53
N LYS A 234 7.49 22.12 13.14
CA LYS A 234 8.82 21.71 13.62
C LYS A 234 9.08 21.95 15.12
N ALA A 235 8.11 22.44 15.89
CA ALA A 235 8.28 22.64 17.34
C ALA A 235 8.29 21.32 18.14
N ASN A 236 7.78 20.22 17.57
CA ASN A 236 7.75 18.90 18.22
C ASN A 236 8.82 17.94 17.66
N GLN A 237 10.09 18.34 17.71
CA GLN A 237 11.25 17.60 17.17
C GLN A 237 11.45 16.17 17.70
N THR A 238 10.73 15.73 18.72
CA THR A 238 10.96 14.42 19.35
C THR A 238 10.01 13.30 18.96
N LYS A 239 9.00 13.53 18.10
CA LYS A 239 8.15 12.43 17.60
C LYS A 239 7.49 12.84 16.29
N ARG A 240 7.96 12.30 15.17
CA ARG A 240 7.19 12.23 13.92
C ARG A 240 5.96 11.35 14.18
N THR A 241 4.88 11.94 14.70
CA THR A 241 3.55 11.32 14.73
C THR A 241 3.05 11.30 13.29
N MET A 242 3.23 10.17 12.60
CA MET A 242 2.74 10.03 11.24
C MET A 242 1.26 10.42 11.17
N THR A 243 0.98 11.42 10.34
CA THR A 243 -0.36 11.92 10.12
C THR A 243 -0.91 11.22 8.88
N LYS A 244 -1.90 10.34 9.05
CA LYS A 244 -2.58 9.67 7.93
C LYS A 244 -3.75 10.56 7.52
N ILE A 245 -3.84 10.97 6.26
CA ILE A 245 -4.83 11.96 5.81
C ILE A 245 -5.67 11.34 4.69
N ARG A 246 -6.99 11.37 4.83
CA ARG A 246 -7.97 11.05 3.78
C ARG A 246 -8.74 12.31 3.44
N ILE A 247 -8.68 12.77 2.20
CA ILE A 247 -9.39 13.97 1.73
C ILE A 247 -10.42 13.55 0.69
N GLU A 248 -11.67 13.98 0.84
CA GLU A 248 -12.77 13.71 -0.10
C GLU A 248 -13.37 15.05 -0.58
N GLY A 249 -13.32 15.30 -1.89
CA GLY A 249 -13.84 16.55 -2.48
C GLY A 249 -14.52 16.31 -3.82
N LYS A 250 -14.92 17.39 -4.49
CA LYS A 250 -15.61 17.36 -5.80
C LYS A 250 -14.77 18.10 -6.83
N ASP A 251 -14.73 17.60 -8.06
CA ASP A 251 -14.10 18.28 -9.19
C ASP A 251 -14.94 19.47 -9.72
N GLU A 252 -14.45 20.05 -10.81
CA GLU A 252 -14.99 21.26 -11.43
C GLU A 252 -16.46 21.16 -11.89
N ASN A 253 -16.98 19.94 -12.04
CA ASN A 253 -18.32 19.66 -12.56
C ASN A 253 -19.32 19.24 -11.46
N GLY A 254 -18.94 19.30 -10.18
CA GLY A 254 -19.84 19.01 -9.07
C GLY A 254 -20.17 17.53 -8.89
N THR A 255 -19.50 16.64 -9.62
CA THR A 255 -19.56 15.19 -9.44
C THR A 255 -18.84 14.81 -8.14
N PRO A 256 -19.38 13.89 -7.32
CA PRO A 256 -18.61 13.27 -6.23
C PRO A 256 -17.56 12.37 -6.86
N THR A 257 -16.46 12.97 -7.28
CA THR A 257 -15.29 12.26 -7.76
C THR A 257 -14.60 11.70 -6.53
N VAL A 258 -14.27 10.42 -6.55
CA VAL A 258 -13.15 9.93 -5.73
C VAL A 258 -11.97 10.75 -6.22
N ILE A 259 -11.65 11.82 -5.50
CA ILE A 259 -10.47 12.63 -5.78
C ILE A 259 -9.32 11.63 -5.90
N ASP A 260 -8.63 11.67 -7.03
CA ASP A 260 -7.49 10.81 -7.29
C ASP A 260 -6.44 11.11 -6.22
N THR A 261 -6.44 10.37 -5.12
CA THR A 261 -5.55 10.59 -3.98
C THR A 261 -4.08 10.41 -4.38
N SER A 262 -3.78 10.00 -5.62
CA SER A 262 -2.45 9.84 -6.18
C SER A 262 -1.55 11.06 -6.00
N PHE A 263 -2.07 12.29 -6.00
CA PHE A 263 -1.25 13.49 -5.76
C PHE A 263 -0.81 13.63 -4.30
N ILE A 264 -1.61 13.15 -3.34
CA ILE A 264 -1.29 13.13 -1.91
C ILE A 264 -0.49 11.89 -1.54
N GLU A 265 -0.52 10.84 -2.36
CA GLU A 265 0.14 9.57 -2.04
C GLU A 265 1.65 9.70 -2.10
N LYS A 266 2.32 9.25 -1.02
CA LYS A 266 3.77 9.09 -1.01
C LYS A 266 4.16 8.02 -2.01
N VAL A 267 4.80 8.47 -3.08
CA VAL A 267 5.35 7.65 -4.15
C VAL A 267 6.77 8.14 -4.41
N ASP A 268 7.75 7.26 -4.18
CA ASP A 268 9.13 7.51 -4.60
C ASP A 268 9.42 6.80 -5.91
N SER A 269 10.52 7.15 -6.57
CA SER A 269 11.00 6.44 -7.76
C SER A 269 12.44 6.00 -7.60
N ALA A 270 12.77 4.86 -8.22
CA ALA A 270 14.12 4.35 -8.33
C ALA A 270 14.39 3.96 -9.78
N ASN A 271 15.57 4.31 -10.28
CA ASN A 271 16.04 3.83 -11.59
C ASN A 271 16.70 2.47 -11.37
N LEU A 272 16.12 1.43 -11.94
CA LEU A 272 16.58 0.05 -11.76
C LEU A 272 17.02 -0.54 -13.09
N SER A 273 18.04 -1.37 -13.05
CA SER A 273 18.48 -2.14 -14.21
C SER A 273 17.42 -3.14 -14.63
N VAL A 274 17.27 -3.33 -15.95
CA VAL A 274 16.41 -4.37 -16.51
C VAL A 274 17.22 -5.48 -17.15
N ASN A 275 16.68 -6.68 -17.02
CA ASN A 275 17.19 -7.86 -17.69
C ASN A 275 17.09 -7.69 -19.21
N PRO A 276 18.19 -7.81 -19.98
CA PRO A 276 18.18 -7.52 -21.42
C PRO A 276 17.32 -8.49 -22.23
N THR A 277 17.12 -9.72 -21.74
CA THR A 277 16.36 -10.76 -22.44
C THR A 277 14.86 -10.70 -22.14
N THR A 278 14.49 -10.36 -20.90
CA THR A 278 13.09 -10.40 -20.46
C THR A 278 12.46 -9.02 -20.27
N GLY A 279 13.27 -7.95 -20.27
CA GLY A 279 12.81 -6.58 -19.97
C GLY A 279 12.35 -6.37 -18.52
N GLN A 280 12.49 -7.38 -17.66
CA GLN A 280 12.05 -7.33 -16.27
C GLN A 280 13.09 -6.66 -15.37
N VAL A 281 12.62 -5.98 -14.33
CA VAL A 281 13.46 -5.36 -13.32
C VAL A 281 14.32 -6.42 -12.60
N GLU A 282 15.59 -6.11 -12.39
CA GLU A 282 16.52 -6.95 -11.63
C GLU A 282 16.17 -6.98 -10.13
N THR A 283 15.84 -8.19 -9.64
CA THR A 283 15.26 -8.37 -8.30
C THR A 283 16.21 -8.01 -7.17
N ILE A 284 17.53 -8.20 -7.34
CA ILE A 284 18.53 -7.89 -6.30
C ILE A 284 18.61 -6.37 -6.08
N GLU A 285 18.60 -5.60 -7.16
CA GLU A 285 18.63 -4.14 -7.12
C GLU A 285 17.31 -3.57 -6.56
N ALA A 286 16.18 -4.14 -6.98
CA ALA A 286 14.86 -3.78 -6.45
C ALA A 286 14.78 -4.00 -4.93
N TYR A 287 15.29 -5.13 -4.43
CA TYR A 287 15.34 -5.40 -2.99
C TYR A 287 16.20 -4.41 -2.22
N SER A 288 17.38 -4.08 -2.75
CA SER A 288 18.30 -3.14 -2.11
C SER A 288 17.67 -1.74 -1.97
N ASN A 289 17.01 -1.27 -3.02
CA ASN A 289 16.28 0.00 -3.01
C ASN A 289 15.09 -0.03 -2.05
N LEU A 290 14.26 -1.08 -2.09
CA LEU A 290 13.13 -1.23 -1.18
C LEU A 290 13.56 -1.26 0.31
N ILE A 291 14.67 -1.93 0.62
CA ILE A 291 15.26 -1.92 1.97
C ILE A 291 15.71 -0.51 2.34
N ALA A 292 16.36 0.21 1.43
CA ALA A 292 16.79 1.59 1.68
C ALA A 292 15.59 2.52 1.94
N PHE A 293 14.49 2.41 1.18
CA PHE A 293 13.28 3.19 1.42
C PHE A 293 12.63 2.85 2.75
N VAL A 294 12.46 1.56 3.07
CA VAL A 294 11.76 1.15 4.29
C VAL A 294 12.58 1.41 5.56
N LYS A 295 13.92 1.45 5.47
CA LYS A 295 14.78 1.84 6.60
C LYS A 295 14.66 3.32 6.98
N LYS A 296 14.23 4.19 6.05
CA LYS A 296 14.01 5.63 6.29
C LYS A 296 12.68 5.96 6.99
N LEU A 297 11.76 4.98 7.06
CA LEU A 297 10.48 5.08 7.78
C LEU A 297 10.64 4.74 9.25
#